data_AF-A0AAN7IUG2-F1
#
_entry.id   AF-A0AAN7IUG2-F1
#
_cell.length_a   1.000
_cell.length_b   1.000
_cell.length_c   1.000
_cell.angle_alpha   90.00
_cell.angle_beta   90.00
_cell.angle_gamma   90.00
#
_symmetry.space_group_name_H-M   'P 1'
#
loop_
_entity.id
_entity.type
_entity.pdbx_description
1 polymer ?
#
loop_
_entity_poly.entity_id
_entity_poly.type
_entity_poly.pdbx_seq_one_letter_code
_entity_poly.pdbx_strand_id
1 'polypeptide(L)'
;MHVMGYHLFSADGFKMMIIPCSIYFQMPYQNNTQGLLRSQYYLSLVHVASLFPGMSIVQAASSFSEVCTTAILRSVNGVLAVLCSILVYEIITLLRPTLSEGKATICAVVLALYPLHWFFTFLYYTDVASLTAVLAMYLACLKKSYWLSAVLGALAVVIRQTNIVWMLFVACTGVINITLVRPRDNVEVNDTNTAIRKSNRSTSNDDVTSGSNLRQRKFSNSLGTDKHSMPSASLVSTNHSSGLLDEVKVIFLALWHMKWELLVSFSPFLMVFVAFLAFIRWNGSVVLGAKEAHTVSPHFAQIMYFGLVSALAVAPLHCSKGQVVDLFRSFWKRRPISFFQVFVAVIAGVFSVHFFSLVHPYLIADNRHYPFYLWRKVINAHWSMKYLLVPLYVYSWFSIFSTLGKVQRKIWVLAFFLATAAVLVPAPLIEFRYYTIPFYFIILHSHINDYQSWLLMGLLYLAINVFTMMIFLFRPFHWDHEPGIQRFIW
;
A
#
# COMPACT_ATOMS: atom_id res chain seq x y z
N MET A 1 -7.40 52.40 9.72
CA MET A 1 -8.28 52.50 10.90
C MET A 1 -9.72 52.23 10.45
N HIS A 2 -10.09 50.95 10.34
CA HIS A 2 -11.47 50.47 10.41
C HIS A 2 -11.41 48.94 10.45
N VAL A 3 -11.70 48.43 11.64
CA VAL A 3 -11.86 47.01 11.97
C VAL A 3 -13.27 46.63 11.52
N MET A 4 -13.41 45.61 10.67
CA MET A 4 -14.64 44.85 10.54
C MET A 4 -14.38 43.45 11.05
N GLY A 5 -15.14 43.08 12.08
CA GLY A 5 -14.97 41.89 12.89
C GLY A 5 -15.20 40.61 12.10
N TYR A 6 -14.22 39.72 12.17
CA TYR A 6 -14.45 38.30 11.96
C TYR A 6 -15.03 37.75 13.26
N HIS A 7 -16.30 37.35 13.21
CA HIS A 7 -16.91 36.53 14.25
C HIS A 7 -16.04 35.27 14.43
N LEU A 8 -15.44 35.14 15.62
CA LEU A 8 -14.81 33.91 16.07
C LEU A 8 -15.88 32.81 16.02
N PHE A 9 -15.71 31.84 15.12
CA PHE A 9 -16.32 30.53 15.29
C PHE A 9 -15.65 29.91 16.52
N SER A 10 -16.40 29.88 17.62
CA SER A 10 -16.04 29.16 18.83
C SER A 10 -15.74 27.70 18.46
N ALA A 11 -14.58 27.21 18.89
CA ALA A 11 -14.12 25.84 18.72
C ALA A 11 -14.84 24.87 19.68
N ASP A 12 -16.15 25.03 19.84
CA ASP A 12 -17.01 24.16 20.64
C ASP A 12 -17.40 22.93 19.82
N GLY A 13 -16.45 22.04 19.58
CA GLY A 13 -16.72 20.86 18.74
C GLY A 13 -15.73 19.72 18.79
N PHE A 14 -14.61 19.83 19.52
CA PHE A 14 -13.63 18.74 19.62
C PHE A 14 -13.66 18.08 20.99
N LYS A 15 -14.69 17.24 21.21
CA LYS A 15 -14.47 16.08 22.06
C LYS A 15 -13.48 15.19 21.32
N MET A 16 -12.22 15.16 21.77
CA MET A 16 -11.28 14.10 21.43
C MET A 16 -12.00 12.77 21.69
N MET A 17 -12.35 12.06 20.63
CA MET A 17 -13.08 10.80 20.69
C MET A 17 -12.14 9.67 21.14
N ILE A 18 -11.57 9.79 22.34
CA ILE A 18 -11.62 8.63 23.24
C ILE A 18 -13.09 8.62 23.66
N ILE A 19 -13.97 7.95 22.91
CA ILE A 19 -15.23 7.53 23.50
C ILE A 19 -14.86 6.31 24.33
N PRO A 20 -14.72 6.42 25.65
CA PRO A 20 -14.93 5.23 26.45
C PRO A 20 -16.39 4.82 26.21
N CYS A 21 -16.68 3.53 26.01
CA CYS A 21 -18.09 3.09 25.92
C CYS A 21 -18.92 3.54 27.12
N SER A 22 -18.29 3.93 28.24
CA SER A 22 -18.95 4.45 29.43
C SER A 22 -19.63 5.81 29.24
N ILE A 23 -19.28 6.66 28.25
CA ILE A 23 -19.95 7.97 28.08
C ILE A 23 -21.39 7.83 27.54
N TYR A 24 -21.79 6.67 27.01
CA TYR A 24 -23.18 6.45 26.61
C TYR A 24 -24.13 6.12 27.77
N PHE A 25 -23.62 5.77 28.94
CA PHE A 25 -24.46 5.35 30.07
C PHE A 25 -24.86 6.49 31.03
N GLN A 26 -24.37 7.72 30.85
CA GLN A 26 -24.46 8.74 31.91
C GLN A 26 -24.86 10.16 31.49
N MET A 27 -25.40 10.34 30.27
CA MET A 27 -25.95 11.64 29.87
C MET A 27 -27.47 11.67 30.12
N PRO A 28 -27.99 12.56 31.00
CA PRO A 28 -29.42 12.74 31.14
C PRO A 28 -30.04 13.22 29.84
N TYR A 29 -31.27 12.77 29.63
CA TYR A 29 -32.07 12.87 28.43
C TYR A 29 -32.40 14.33 28.09
N GLN A 30 -31.65 15.01 27.23
CA GLN A 30 -32.14 16.25 26.59
C GLN A 30 -31.39 16.65 25.30
N ASN A 31 -32.20 16.82 24.24
CA ASN A 31 -32.00 17.53 22.96
C ASN A 31 -31.31 16.87 21.74
N ASN A 32 -31.77 17.34 20.57
CA ASN A 32 -31.71 16.83 19.19
C ASN A 32 -30.33 16.58 18.55
N THR A 33 -29.22 16.60 19.29
CA THR A 33 -27.87 16.20 18.82
C THR A 33 -27.66 14.68 18.76
N GLN A 34 -28.71 13.90 19.04
CA GLN A 34 -28.67 12.44 19.17
C GLN A 34 -28.48 11.66 17.85
N GLY A 35 -28.75 12.22 16.67
CA GLY A 35 -28.63 11.50 15.40
C GLY A 35 -27.19 11.15 14.99
N LEU A 36 -26.28 12.11 15.16
CA LEU A 36 -24.85 11.98 14.79
C LEU A 36 -24.08 11.13 15.82
N LEU A 37 -24.44 11.26 17.10
CA LEU A 37 -23.88 10.44 18.18
C LEU A 37 -24.30 8.98 18.01
N ARG A 38 -25.59 8.73 17.75
CA ARG A 38 -26.12 7.39 17.50
C ARG A 38 -25.44 6.71 16.30
N SER A 39 -25.13 7.42 15.22
CA SER A 39 -24.41 6.83 14.07
C SER A 39 -22.95 6.48 14.39
N GLN A 40 -22.24 7.32 15.17
CA GLN A 40 -20.88 7.03 15.64
C GLN A 40 -20.82 5.84 16.61
N TYR A 41 -21.84 5.67 17.44
CA TYR A 41 -22.02 4.51 18.33
C TYR A 41 -22.28 3.21 17.55
N TYR A 42 -23.15 3.25 16.54
CA TYR A 42 -23.36 2.08 15.67
C TYR A 42 -22.12 1.74 14.84
N LEU A 43 -21.33 2.74 14.43
CA LEU A 43 -20.08 2.52 13.70
C LEU A 43 -18.99 1.89 14.59
N SER A 44 -18.87 2.31 15.85
CA SER A 44 -17.98 1.64 16.81
C SER A 44 -18.46 0.23 17.13
N LEU A 45 -19.77 -0.01 17.26
CA LEU A 45 -20.34 -1.35 17.42
C LEU A 45 -20.09 -2.24 16.20
N VAL A 46 -20.22 -1.71 14.98
CA VAL A 46 -19.92 -2.43 13.74
C VAL A 46 -18.43 -2.71 13.62
N HIS A 47 -17.54 -1.80 14.01
CA HIS A 47 -16.10 -2.07 14.09
C HIS A 47 -15.76 -3.16 15.09
N VAL A 48 -16.32 -3.07 16.29
CA VAL A 48 -16.15 -4.05 17.36
C VAL A 48 -16.72 -5.41 16.96
N ALA A 49 -17.88 -5.45 16.30
CA ALA A 49 -18.49 -6.67 15.74
C ALA A 49 -17.72 -7.23 14.52
N SER A 50 -17.12 -6.37 13.69
CA SER A 50 -16.33 -6.79 12.51
C SER A 50 -14.96 -7.38 12.88
N LEU A 51 -14.39 -6.95 14.01
CA LEU A 51 -13.12 -7.46 14.53
C LEU A 51 -13.30 -8.66 15.47
N PHE A 52 -14.52 -8.88 15.97
CA PHE A 52 -14.88 -10.00 16.83
C PHE A 52 -16.23 -10.61 16.41
N PRO A 53 -16.26 -11.49 15.39
CA PRO A 53 -17.48 -12.14 14.92
C PRO A 53 -18.21 -12.95 16.01
N GLY A 54 -17.49 -13.39 17.06
CA GLY A 54 -18.03 -14.14 18.19
C GLY A 54 -18.92 -13.32 19.15
N MET A 55 -18.95 -11.98 19.07
CA MET A 55 -19.85 -11.18 19.90
C MET A 55 -21.29 -11.10 19.39
N SER A 56 -21.54 -11.42 18.12
CA SER A 56 -22.91 -11.56 17.60
C SER A 56 -23.66 -12.73 18.25
N ILE A 57 -22.94 -13.67 18.91
CA ILE A 57 -23.51 -14.78 19.66
C ILE A 57 -23.76 -14.38 21.14
N VAL A 58 -23.13 -13.31 21.64
CA VAL A 58 -23.31 -12.84 23.02
C VAL A 58 -24.28 -11.67 23.04
N GLN A 59 -25.53 -11.94 22.67
CA GLN A 59 -26.66 -11.17 23.20
C GLN A 59 -26.84 -11.55 24.68
N ALA A 60 -26.08 -10.89 25.55
CA ALA A 60 -26.38 -10.79 26.97
C ALA A 60 -25.82 -9.47 27.51
N ALA A 61 -26.74 -8.52 27.68
CA ALA A 61 -26.51 -7.09 27.85
C ALA A 61 -25.94 -6.65 29.23
N SER A 62 -24.96 -7.37 29.78
CA SER A 62 -24.27 -6.98 31.03
C SER A 62 -22.73 -6.96 30.92
N SER A 63 -22.13 -7.63 29.95
CA SER A 63 -20.66 -7.75 29.81
C SER A 63 -20.02 -6.72 28.86
N PHE A 64 -20.81 -5.95 28.10
CA PHE A 64 -20.28 -5.02 27.09
C PHE A 64 -19.49 -3.83 27.72
N SER A 65 -19.87 -3.43 28.94
CA SER A 65 -19.18 -2.36 29.68
C SER A 65 -17.79 -2.79 30.15
N GLU A 66 -17.60 -4.07 30.51
CA GLU A 66 -16.31 -4.60 31.00
C GLU A 66 -15.32 -4.81 29.85
N VAL A 67 -15.80 -5.14 28.65
CA VAL A 67 -14.96 -5.38 27.46
C VAL A 67 -14.47 -4.08 26.80
N CYS A 68 -15.12 -2.95 27.05
CA CYS A 68 -14.79 -1.67 26.41
C CYS A 68 -13.87 -0.77 27.26
N THR A 69 -12.91 -1.38 27.97
CA THR A 69 -11.84 -0.63 28.63
C THR A 69 -10.80 -0.18 27.60
N THR A 70 -10.11 0.94 27.89
CA THR A 70 -9.05 1.47 27.02
C THR A 70 -7.90 0.48 26.84
N ALA A 71 -7.61 -0.35 27.85
CA ALA A 71 -6.61 -1.40 27.78
C ALA A 71 -7.00 -2.48 26.76
N ILE A 72 -8.24 -2.99 26.82
CA ILE A 72 -8.72 -4.01 25.88
C ILE A 72 -8.74 -3.44 24.46
N LEU A 73 -9.33 -2.26 24.25
CA LEU A 73 -9.38 -1.63 22.92
C LEU A 73 -7.99 -1.44 22.30
N ARG A 74 -6.99 -1.00 23.08
CA ARG A 74 -5.60 -0.86 22.60
C ARG A 74 -4.93 -2.21 22.36
N SER A 75 -5.23 -3.23 23.18
CA SER A 75 -4.67 -4.58 22.99
C SER A 75 -5.08 -5.21 21.66
N VAL A 76 -6.27 -4.88 21.15
CA VAL A 76 -6.74 -5.32 19.81
C VAL A 76 -5.76 -4.87 18.72
N ASN A 77 -5.31 -3.61 18.75
CA ASN A 77 -4.32 -3.12 17.80
C ASN A 77 -2.94 -3.77 17.99
N GLY A 78 -2.57 -4.09 19.24
CA GLY A 78 -1.38 -4.90 19.51
C GLY A 78 -1.43 -6.28 18.82
N VAL A 79 -2.54 -7.01 18.97
CA VAL A 79 -2.74 -8.31 18.31
C VAL A 79 -2.74 -8.16 16.79
N LEU A 80 -3.43 -7.16 16.26
CA LEU A 80 -3.48 -6.90 14.82
C LEU A 80 -2.12 -6.53 14.23
N ALA A 81 -1.24 -5.86 14.99
CA ALA A 81 0.12 -5.55 14.55
C ALA A 81 1.01 -6.81 14.49
N VAL A 82 0.84 -7.74 15.44
CA VAL A 82 1.51 -9.06 15.37
C VAL A 82 1.03 -9.83 14.15
N LEU A 83 -0.29 -9.89 13.92
CA LEU A 83 -0.87 -10.53 12.72
C LEU A 83 -0.37 -9.85 11.44
N CYS A 84 -0.31 -8.51 11.41
CA CYS A 84 0.24 -7.75 10.29
C CYS A 84 1.68 -8.18 9.99
N SER A 85 2.51 -8.35 11.02
CA SER A 85 3.92 -8.75 10.88
C SER A 85 4.05 -10.17 10.31
N ILE A 86 3.19 -11.10 10.74
CA ILE A 86 3.11 -12.47 10.19
C ILE A 86 2.71 -12.42 8.70
N LEU A 87 1.68 -11.64 8.36
CA LEU A 87 1.25 -11.48 6.97
C LEU A 87 2.35 -10.87 6.09
N VAL A 88 3.07 -9.87 6.59
CA VAL A 88 4.22 -9.28 5.88
C VAL A 88 5.29 -10.34 5.62
N TYR A 89 5.65 -11.15 6.63
CA TYR A 89 6.60 -12.24 6.48
C TYR A 89 6.15 -13.24 5.39
N GLU A 90 4.91 -13.72 5.47
CA GLU A 90 4.31 -14.65 4.49
C GLU A 90 4.28 -14.08 3.06
N ILE A 91 3.96 -12.79 2.91
CA ILE A 91 3.97 -12.13 1.60
C ILE A 91 5.40 -12.05 1.07
N ILE A 92 6.39 -11.72 1.91
CA ILE A 92 7.79 -11.61 1.50
C ILE A 92 8.33 -12.97 1.05
N THR A 93 8.07 -14.04 1.81
CA THR A 93 8.53 -15.40 1.45
C THR A 93 7.88 -15.89 0.16
N LEU A 94 6.60 -15.56 -0.07
CA LEU A 94 5.89 -15.91 -1.30
C LEU A 94 6.41 -15.11 -2.53
N LEU A 95 6.67 -13.81 -2.36
CA LEU A 95 7.20 -12.97 -3.45
C LEU A 95 8.69 -13.23 -3.72
N ARG A 96 9.45 -13.71 -2.73
CA ARG A 96 10.90 -13.91 -2.79
C ARG A 96 11.32 -15.27 -2.22
N PRO A 97 11.03 -16.38 -2.92
CA PRO A 97 11.31 -17.74 -2.42
C PRO A 97 12.81 -18.02 -2.22
N THR A 98 13.70 -17.26 -2.85
CA THR A 98 15.16 -17.40 -2.72
C THR A 98 15.75 -16.63 -1.53
N LEU A 99 14.94 -15.85 -0.81
CA LEU A 99 15.40 -15.06 0.33
C LEU A 99 15.52 -15.97 1.57
N SER A 100 16.61 -15.85 2.32
CA SER A 100 16.75 -16.60 3.56
C SER A 100 15.71 -16.17 4.60
N GLU A 101 15.24 -17.12 5.40
CA GLU A 101 14.22 -16.88 6.44
C GLU A 101 14.61 -15.74 7.38
N GLY A 102 15.88 -15.72 7.84
CA GLY A 102 16.38 -14.65 8.70
C GLY A 102 16.29 -13.26 8.07
N LYS A 103 16.52 -13.13 6.75
CA LYS A 103 16.36 -11.84 6.05
C LYS A 103 14.89 -11.46 5.92
N ALA A 104 14.00 -12.42 5.65
CA ALA A 104 12.56 -12.16 5.61
C ALA A 104 12.04 -11.69 6.97
N THR A 105 12.49 -12.32 8.07
CA THR A 105 12.16 -11.92 9.44
C THR A 105 12.63 -10.50 9.73
N ILE A 106 13.86 -10.15 9.36
CA ILE A 106 14.38 -8.79 9.55
C ILE A 106 13.54 -7.77 8.78
N CYS A 107 13.15 -8.07 7.54
CA CYS A 107 12.28 -7.18 6.77
C CYS A 107 10.93 -6.96 7.47
N ALA A 108 10.32 -8.04 7.98
CA ALA A 108 9.05 -7.95 8.70
C ALA A 108 9.18 -7.13 10.01
N VAL A 109 10.24 -7.35 10.79
CA VAL A 109 10.52 -6.60 12.02
C VAL A 109 10.76 -5.12 11.72
N VAL A 110 11.56 -4.78 10.70
CA VAL A 110 11.81 -3.39 10.33
C VAL A 110 10.51 -2.72 9.84
N LEU A 111 9.66 -3.41 9.10
CA LEU A 111 8.35 -2.88 8.70
C LEU A 111 7.39 -2.70 9.88
N ALA A 112 7.41 -3.60 10.86
CA ALA A 112 6.65 -3.44 12.10
C ALA A 112 7.10 -2.21 12.91
N LEU A 113 8.38 -1.84 12.79
CA LEU A 113 8.94 -0.62 13.38
C LEU A 113 8.67 0.65 12.53
N TYR A 114 8.03 0.55 11.37
CA TYR A 114 7.71 1.73 10.55
C TYR A 114 6.96 2.77 11.40
N PRO A 115 7.44 4.04 11.49
CA PRO A 115 7.04 4.90 12.60
C PRO A 115 5.54 5.18 12.76
N LEU A 116 4.81 5.30 11.64
CA LEU A 116 3.36 5.45 11.69
C LEU A 116 2.67 4.17 12.18
N HIS A 117 3.04 3.02 11.61
CA HIS A 117 2.43 1.74 11.99
C HIS A 117 2.70 1.40 13.46
N TRP A 118 3.95 1.58 13.90
CA TRP A 118 4.37 1.32 15.26
C TRP A 118 3.60 2.22 16.26
N PHE A 119 3.50 3.53 15.99
CA PHE A 119 2.78 4.44 16.89
C PHE A 119 1.28 4.12 17.00
N PHE A 120 0.61 3.85 15.88
CA PHE A 120 -0.81 3.50 15.88
C PHE A 120 -1.11 2.10 16.45
N THR A 121 -0.09 1.29 16.75
CA THR A 121 -0.27 0.02 17.47
C THR A 121 -0.72 0.24 18.91
N PHE A 122 -0.33 1.35 19.54
CA PHE A 122 -0.68 1.66 20.94
C PHE A 122 -1.96 2.48 21.10
N LEU A 123 -2.55 2.93 19.99
CA LEU A 123 -3.77 3.75 19.97
C LEU A 123 -4.91 2.94 19.37
N TYR A 124 -6.13 3.14 19.86
CA TYR A 124 -7.31 2.50 19.27
C TYR A 124 -7.74 3.25 18.00
N TYR A 125 -7.07 2.93 16.90
CA TYR A 125 -7.20 3.57 15.59
C TYR A 125 -7.37 2.51 14.49
N THR A 126 -8.08 2.84 13.41
CA THR A 126 -8.40 1.88 12.35
C THR A 126 -7.24 1.58 11.39
N ASP A 127 -6.10 2.25 11.52
CA ASP A 127 -4.96 2.14 10.60
C ASP A 127 -4.32 0.75 10.60
N VAL A 128 -4.06 0.19 11.78
CA VAL A 128 -3.46 -1.13 11.93
C VAL A 128 -4.41 -2.19 11.38
N ALA A 129 -5.68 -2.16 11.80
CA ALA A 129 -6.72 -3.06 11.30
C ALA A 129 -6.88 -2.99 9.77
N SER A 130 -6.88 -1.77 9.22
CA SER A 130 -6.99 -1.51 7.78
C SER A 130 -5.82 -2.10 7.00
N LEU A 131 -4.59 -1.88 7.47
CA LEU A 131 -3.41 -2.44 6.82
C LEU A 131 -3.41 -3.97 6.89
N THR A 132 -3.68 -4.55 8.06
CA THR A 132 -3.76 -6.00 8.27
C THR A 132 -4.77 -6.63 7.32
N ALA A 133 -5.99 -6.08 7.22
CA ALA A 133 -7.03 -6.61 6.34
C ALA A 133 -6.65 -6.50 4.85
N VAL A 134 -6.04 -5.38 4.42
CA VAL A 134 -5.57 -5.21 3.04
C VAL A 134 -4.44 -6.18 2.70
N LEU A 135 -3.48 -6.39 3.59
CA LEU A 135 -2.40 -7.36 3.40
C LEU A 135 -2.92 -8.80 3.43
N ALA A 136 -3.89 -9.12 4.28
CA ALA A 136 -4.53 -10.44 4.31
C ALA A 136 -5.27 -10.73 2.99
N MET A 137 -6.06 -9.77 2.51
CA MET A 137 -6.70 -9.83 1.19
C MET A 137 -5.64 -10.04 0.09
N TYR A 138 -4.55 -9.30 0.14
CA TYR A 138 -3.47 -9.41 -0.85
C TYR A 138 -2.82 -10.80 -0.83
N LEU A 139 -2.47 -11.32 0.35
CA LEU A 139 -1.91 -12.66 0.53
C LEU A 139 -2.86 -13.75 0.01
N ALA A 140 -4.16 -13.65 0.31
CA ALA A 140 -5.16 -14.58 -0.20
C ALA A 140 -5.25 -14.54 -1.74
N CYS A 141 -5.16 -13.35 -2.34
CA CYS A 141 -5.12 -13.20 -3.80
C CYS A 141 -3.85 -13.81 -4.40
N LEU A 142 -2.69 -13.63 -3.76
CA LEU A 142 -1.43 -14.26 -4.20
C LEU A 142 -1.49 -15.78 -4.12
N LYS A 143 -2.16 -16.33 -3.09
CA LYS A 143 -2.45 -17.76 -2.94
C LYS A 143 -3.61 -18.24 -3.85
N LYS A 144 -4.08 -17.41 -4.79
CA LYS A 144 -5.18 -17.67 -5.74
C LYS A 144 -6.53 -18.01 -5.10
N SER A 145 -6.72 -17.69 -3.82
CA SER A 145 -7.99 -17.84 -3.10
C SER A 145 -8.81 -16.54 -3.23
N TYR A 146 -9.46 -16.36 -4.37
CA TYR A 146 -10.16 -15.11 -4.71
C TYR A 146 -11.40 -14.84 -3.84
N TRP A 147 -12.11 -15.90 -3.42
CA TRP A 147 -13.24 -15.77 -2.50
C TRP A 147 -12.81 -15.27 -1.13
N LEU A 148 -11.79 -15.90 -0.53
CA LEU A 148 -11.24 -15.45 0.75
C LEU A 148 -10.68 -14.03 0.64
N SER A 149 -10.00 -13.73 -0.48
CA SER A 149 -9.49 -12.40 -0.75
C SER A 149 -10.61 -11.35 -0.79
N ALA A 150 -11.71 -11.62 -1.48
CA ALA A 150 -12.85 -10.69 -1.55
C ALA A 150 -13.55 -10.51 -0.20
N VAL A 151 -13.69 -11.57 0.62
CA VAL A 151 -14.24 -11.48 1.99
C VAL A 151 -13.36 -10.59 2.86
N LEU A 152 -12.04 -10.79 2.82
CA LEU A 152 -11.08 -9.94 3.53
C LEU A 152 -11.07 -8.51 2.99
N GLY A 153 -11.30 -8.34 1.68
CA GLY A 153 -11.48 -7.04 1.04
C GLY A 153 -12.75 -6.33 1.49
N ALA A 154 -13.86 -7.04 1.62
CA ALA A 154 -15.10 -6.51 2.19
C ALA A 154 -14.88 -6.06 3.65
N LEU A 155 -14.19 -6.88 4.45
CA LEU A 155 -13.79 -6.50 5.81
C LEU A 155 -12.92 -5.23 5.80
N ALA A 156 -11.94 -5.14 4.90
CA ALA A 156 -11.11 -3.95 4.75
C ALA A 156 -11.94 -2.70 4.42
N VAL A 157 -12.95 -2.81 3.53
CA VAL A 157 -13.87 -1.72 3.18
C VAL A 157 -14.75 -1.30 4.37
N VAL A 158 -15.20 -2.26 5.18
CA VAL A 158 -15.95 -1.98 6.42
C VAL A 158 -15.08 -1.25 7.43
N ILE A 159 -13.80 -1.62 7.57
CA ILE A 159 -12.85 -0.93 8.44
C ILE A 159 -12.60 0.51 7.94
N ARG A 160 -12.39 0.68 6.63
CA ARG A 160 -12.23 1.99 5.97
C ARG A 160 -12.77 1.95 4.56
N GLN A 161 -13.69 2.86 4.23
CA GLN A 161 -14.35 2.88 2.92
C GLN A 161 -13.36 3.12 1.77
N THR A 162 -12.29 3.87 2.01
CA THR A 162 -11.22 4.13 1.02
C THR A 162 -10.48 2.86 0.59
N ASN A 163 -10.54 1.76 1.37
CA ASN A 163 -9.94 0.48 1.01
C ASN A 163 -10.58 -0.20 -0.21
N ILE A 164 -11.73 0.30 -0.69
CA ILE A 164 -12.29 -0.15 -1.97
C ILE A 164 -11.27 -0.02 -3.11
N VAL A 165 -10.46 1.04 -3.09
CA VAL A 165 -9.41 1.28 -4.10
C VAL A 165 -8.33 0.21 -4.02
N TRP A 166 -7.90 -0.16 -2.80
CA TRP A 166 -6.91 -1.20 -2.59
C TRP A 166 -7.44 -2.59 -2.98
N MET A 167 -8.72 -2.87 -2.76
CA MET A 167 -9.35 -4.11 -3.22
C MET A 167 -9.37 -4.20 -4.74
N LEU A 168 -9.76 -3.13 -5.44
CA LEU A 168 -9.68 -3.07 -6.90
C LEU A 168 -8.24 -3.20 -7.40
N PHE A 169 -7.27 -2.58 -6.73
CA PHE A 169 -5.84 -2.72 -7.06
C PHE A 169 -5.34 -4.18 -6.90
N VAL A 170 -5.75 -4.88 -5.84
CA VAL A 170 -5.41 -6.29 -5.62
C VAL A 170 -6.07 -7.18 -6.69
N ALA A 171 -7.33 -6.95 -7.02
CA ALA A 171 -8.02 -7.66 -8.11
C ALA A 171 -7.29 -7.44 -9.46
N CYS A 172 -6.95 -6.20 -9.79
CA CYS A 172 -6.14 -5.86 -10.97
C CYS A 172 -4.78 -6.56 -10.96
N THR A 173 -4.09 -6.63 -9.82
CA THR A 173 -2.82 -7.35 -9.70
C THR A 173 -2.99 -8.85 -9.97
N GLY A 174 -4.07 -9.47 -9.44
CA GLY A 174 -4.41 -10.86 -9.72
C GLY A 174 -4.66 -11.12 -11.21
N VAL A 175 -5.40 -10.23 -11.88
CA VAL A 175 -5.68 -10.30 -13.32
C VAL A 175 -4.38 -10.16 -14.14
N ILE A 176 -3.51 -9.21 -13.80
CA ILE A 176 -2.20 -9.02 -14.44
C ILE A 176 -1.36 -10.30 -14.30
N ASN A 177 -1.33 -10.90 -13.11
CA ASN A 177 -0.57 -12.13 -12.87
C ASN A 177 -1.12 -13.32 -13.69
N ILE A 178 -2.43 -13.49 -13.80
CA ILE A 178 -3.01 -14.59 -14.60
C ILE A 178 -2.74 -14.39 -16.10
N THR A 179 -2.99 -13.17 -16.59
CA THR A 179 -2.92 -12.85 -18.03
C THR A 179 -1.49 -12.82 -18.58
N LEU A 180 -0.49 -12.49 -17.75
CA LEU A 180 0.91 -12.40 -18.18
C LEU A 180 1.77 -13.62 -17.86
N VAL A 181 1.33 -14.55 -17.00
CA VAL A 181 2.03 -15.82 -16.75
C VAL A 181 1.74 -16.84 -17.85
N ARG A 182 0.48 -16.96 -18.30
CA ARG A 182 0.08 -17.96 -19.32
C ARG A 182 0.69 -17.80 -20.72
N PRO A 183 0.97 -16.59 -21.25
CA PRO A 183 1.62 -16.45 -22.55
C PRO A 183 3.04 -17.02 -22.58
N ARG A 184 3.75 -17.04 -21.43
CA ARG A 184 5.11 -17.56 -21.35
C ARG A 184 5.16 -19.07 -21.52
N ASP A 185 4.23 -19.79 -20.89
CA ASP A 185 4.12 -21.25 -21.02
C ASP A 185 3.75 -21.66 -22.46
N ASN A 186 2.84 -20.93 -23.12
CA ASN A 186 2.42 -21.24 -24.49
C ASN A 186 3.51 -20.91 -25.53
N VAL A 187 4.34 -19.89 -25.30
CA VAL A 187 5.46 -19.54 -26.19
C VAL A 187 6.62 -20.53 -26.02
N GLU A 188 6.98 -20.91 -24.79
CA GLU A 188 8.02 -21.93 -24.55
C GLU A 188 7.62 -23.31 -25.09
N VAL A 189 6.34 -23.71 -24.99
CA VAL A 189 5.80 -24.96 -25.59
C VAL A 189 5.79 -24.90 -27.12
N ASN A 190 5.47 -23.75 -27.72
CA ASN A 190 5.52 -23.61 -29.17
C ASN A 190 6.95 -23.57 -29.70
N ASP A 191 7.90 -22.93 -29.00
CA ASP A 191 9.31 -22.91 -29.41
C ASP A 191 9.96 -24.29 -29.28
N THR A 192 9.64 -25.05 -28.23
CA THR A 192 10.07 -26.46 -28.11
C THR A 192 9.44 -27.34 -29.19
N ASN A 193 8.14 -27.22 -29.45
CA ASN A 193 7.50 -27.96 -30.54
C ASN A 193 8.04 -27.58 -31.93
N THR A 194 8.40 -26.31 -32.13
CA THR A 194 8.99 -25.82 -33.39
C THR A 194 10.45 -26.27 -33.55
N ALA A 195 11.21 -26.33 -32.46
CA ALA A 195 12.56 -26.89 -32.44
C ALA A 195 12.56 -28.40 -32.69
N ILE A 196 11.64 -29.16 -32.07
CA ILE A 196 11.44 -30.59 -32.31
C ILE A 196 11.02 -30.84 -33.76
N ARG A 197 10.12 -30.01 -34.31
CA ARG A 197 9.69 -30.10 -35.71
C ARG A 197 10.81 -29.74 -36.69
N LYS A 198 11.73 -28.84 -36.34
CA LYS A 198 12.95 -28.56 -37.13
C LYS A 198 13.94 -29.72 -37.07
N SER A 199 14.15 -30.31 -35.90
CA SER A 199 15.02 -31.49 -35.69
C SER A 199 14.52 -32.72 -36.47
N ASN A 200 13.20 -32.95 -36.50
CA ASN A 200 12.61 -34.09 -37.21
C ASN A 200 12.49 -33.84 -38.73
N ARG A 201 12.63 -32.59 -39.19
CA ARG A 201 12.59 -32.24 -40.61
C ARG A 201 14.00 -32.12 -41.23
N SER A 202 15.04 -32.14 -40.39
CA SER A 202 16.45 -32.20 -40.82
C SER A 202 17.01 -33.62 -40.96
N THR A 203 16.18 -34.67 -40.84
CA THR A 203 16.62 -36.08 -40.91
C THR A 203 15.93 -36.91 -42.00
N SER A 204 15.45 -36.30 -43.07
CA SER A 204 15.08 -37.05 -44.28
C SER A 204 15.59 -36.36 -45.54
N ASN A 205 16.71 -36.86 -46.08
CA ASN A 205 16.90 -37.23 -47.50
C ASN A 205 18.36 -37.66 -47.74
N ASP A 206 18.51 -38.98 -47.93
CA ASP A 206 19.36 -39.77 -48.83
C ASP A 206 20.89 -39.57 -48.99
N ASP A 207 21.54 -40.73 -48.77
CA ASP A 207 22.58 -41.42 -49.56
C ASP A 207 24.09 -41.17 -49.41
N VAL A 208 24.72 -42.24 -48.87
CA VAL A 208 25.78 -43.08 -49.47
C VAL A 208 27.28 -42.73 -49.26
N THR A 209 27.90 -43.71 -48.59
CA THR A 209 29.29 -44.22 -48.63
C THR A 209 30.46 -43.57 -47.88
N SER A 210 31.15 -44.50 -47.19
CA SER A 210 32.60 -44.66 -47.07
C SER A 210 33.29 -44.10 -45.83
N GLY A 211 33.51 -45.01 -44.88
CA GLY A 211 34.86 -45.40 -44.50
C GLY A 211 35.70 -44.40 -43.69
N SER A 212 35.81 -44.69 -42.40
CA SER A 212 37.05 -45.20 -41.77
C SER A 212 37.35 -44.59 -40.38
N ASN A 213 37.45 -45.50 -39.42
CA ASN A 213 38.44 -45.58 -38.35
C ASN A 213 38.59 -44.41 -37.35
N LEU A 214 38.16 -44.62 -36.09
CA LEU A 214 39.07 -44.95 -34.98
C LEU A 214 38.35 -45.04 -33.61
N ARG A 215 38.33 -46.27 -33.08
CA ARG A 215 38.76 -46.67 -31.72
C ARG A 215 37.93 -46.24 -30.47
N GLN A 216 36.92 -47.07 -30.17
CA GLN A 216 36.75 -47.86 -28.94
C GLN A 216 37.29 -47.33 -27.59
N ARG A 217 36.40 -47.08 -26.62
CA ARG A 217 36.48 -47.69 -25.27
C ARG A 217 35.11 -47.75 -24.57
N LYS A 218 34.82 -48.93 -24.02
CA LYS A 218 33.59 -49.41 -23.34
C LYS A 218 33.88 -49.52 -21.83
N PHE A 219 32.93 -49.19 -20.95
CA PHE A 219 32.76 -49.68 -19.56
C PHE A 219 31.44 -49.07 -19.02
N SER A 220 30.27 -49.73 -19.08
CA SER A 220 29.66 -50.77 -18.21
C SER A 220 29.20 -50.33 -16.80
N ASN A 221 27.87 -50.25 -16.66
CA ASN A 221 26.95 -50.53 -15.52
C ASN A 221 27.38 -50.33 -14.07
N SER A 222 26.57 -49.57 -13.31
CA SER A 222 26.08 -49.96 -11.97
C SER A 222 25.00 -49.00 -11.42
N LEU A 223 23.79 -49.55 -11.28
CA LEU A 223 22.81 -49.45 -10.18
C LEU A 223 22.28 -48.09 -9.64
N GLY A 224 20.94 -48.02 -9.69
CA GLY A 224 20.02 -46.97 -9.26
C GLY A 224 20.21 -46.30 -7.90
N THR A 225 19.72 -45.07 -7.83
CA THR A 225 18.87 -44.61 -6.72
C THR A 225 17.98 -43.48 -7.23
N ASP A 226 16.67 -43.74 -7.22
CA ASP A 226 15.63 -42.76 -7.49
C ASP A 226 15.70 -41.58 -6.52
N LYS A 227 15.84 -40.38 -7.07
CA LYS A 227 15.31 -39.15 -6.46
C LYS A 227 14.65 -38.34 -7.56
N HIS A 228 13.33 -38.24 -7.49
CA HIS A 228 12.54 -37.28 -8.26
C HIS A 228 13.09 -35.87 -8.04
N SER A 229 13.88 -35.38 -8.99
CA SER A 229 14.24 -33.98 -9.11
C SER A 229 13.18 -33.27 -9.96
N MET A 230 12.38 -32.44 -9.29
CA MET A 230 11.56 -31.41 -9.93
C MET A 230 12.46 -30.56 -10.85
N PRO A 231 12.02 -30.20 -12.07
CA PRO A 231 12.80 -29.31 -12.92
C PRO A 231 12.77 -27.91 -12.31
N SER A 232 13.88 -27.54 -11.70
CA SER A 232 14.21 -26.17 -11.30
C SER A 232 14.31 -25.30 -12.54
N ALA A 233 13.23 -24.56 -12.83
CA ALA A 233 13.22 -23.51 -13.85
C ALA A 233 14.03 -22.31 -13.32
N SER A 234 15.30 -22.27 -13.70
CA SER A 234 16.14 -21.08 -13.59
C SER A 234 15.54 -19.97 -14.46
N LEU A 235 15.03 -18.93 -13.82
CA LEU A 235 14.47 -17.74 -14.45
C LEU A 235 15.60 -16.93 -15.11
N VAL A 236 16.06 -17.36 -16.29
CA VAL A 236 16.98 -16.59 -17.12
C VAL A 236 16.19 -15.46 -17.79
N SER A 237 16.58 -14.24 -17.42
CA SER A 237 16.18 -12.97 -18.02
C SER A 237 16.69 -12.90 -19.46
N THR A 238 15.78 -12.91 -20.44
CA THR A 238 16.05 -12.37 -21.78
C THR A 238 15.17 -11.16 -22.03
N ASN A 239 15.85 -10.02 -22.19
CA ASN A 239 15.31 -8.71 -22.45
C ASN A 239 14.64 -8.66 -23.83
N HIS A 240 13.31 -8.61 -23.88
CA HIS A 240 12.61 -7.85 -24.92
C HIS A 240 11.86 -6.73 -24.22
N SER A 241 12.30 -5.49 -24.41
CA SER A 241 11.69 -4.32 -23.77
C SER A 241 10.37 -3.99 -24.46
N SER A 242 9.32 -4.76 -24.16
CA SER A 242 7.95 -4.44 -24.57
C SER A 242 7.57 -3.05 -24.06
N GLY A 243 7.02 -2.21 -24.94
CA GLY A 243 6.44 -0.93 -24.56
C GLY A 243 5.26 -1.13 -23.61
N LEU A 244 4.85 -0.09 -22.88
CA LEU A 244 3.62 -0.13 -22.09
C LEU A 244 2.40 -0.42 -22.98
N LEU A 245 2.38 0.12 -24.20
CA LEU A 245 1.34 -0.17 -25.19
C LEU A 245 1.32 -1.64 -25.61
N ASP A 246 2.48 -2.30 -25.70
CA ASP A 246 2.55 -3.72 -26.04
C ASP A 246 2.03 -4.58 -24.88
N GLU A 247 2.40 -4.24 -23.64
CA GLU A 247 1.83 -4.88 -22.44
C GLU A 247 0.30 -4.73 -22.40
N VAL A 248 -0.22 -3.52 -22.67
CA VAL A 248 -1.67 -3.26 -22.71
C VAL A 248 -2.35 -4.07 -23.81
N LYS A 249 -1.78 -4.14 -25.01
CA LYS A 249 -2.32 -4.95 -26.12
C LYS A 249 -2.37 -6.44 -25.75
N VAL A 250 -1.30 -6.98 -25.19
CA VAL A 250 -1.24 -8.39 -24.75
C VAL A 250 -2.29 -8.67 -23.68
N ILE A 251 -2.41 -7.80 -22.68
CA ILE A 251 -3.42 -7.94 -21.63
C ILE A 251 -4.82 -7.86 -22.21
N PHE A 252 -5.10 -6.91 -23.10
CA PHE A 252 -6.42 -6.77 -23.71
C PHE A 252 -6.83 -8.01 -24.51
N LEU A 253 -5.91 -8.57 -25.30
CA LEU A 253 -6.15 -9.82 -26.03
C LEU A 253 -6.38 -10.99 -25.05
N ALA A 254 -5.54 -11.13 -24.03
CA ALA A 254 -5.70 -12.17 -23.01
C ALA A 254 -7.03 -12.04 -22.24
N LEU A 255 -7.43 -10.81 -21.88
CA LEU A 255 -8.71 -10.50 -21.25
C LEU A 255 -9.88 -10.92 -22.15
N TRP A 256 -9.79 -10.65 -23.45
CA TRP A 256 -10.84 -11.02 -24.40
C TRP A 256 -11.02 -12.54 -24.52
N HIS A 257 -9.91 -13.27 -24.62
CA HIS A 257 -9.93 -14.74 -24.72
C HIS A 257 -10.34 -15.41 -23.41
N MET A 258 -9.95 -14.87 -22.26
CA MET A 258 -10.19 -15.45 -20.93
C MET A 258 -11.37 -14.81 -20.16
N LYS A 259 -12.21 -14.03 -20.83
CA LYS A 259 -13.25 -13.19 -20.18
C LYS A 259 -14.14 -13.96 -19.21
N TRP A 260 -14.56 -15.18 -19.57
CA TRP A 260 -15.44 -15.99 -18.72
C TRP A 260 -14.73 -16.56 -17.51
N GLU A 261 -13.50 -17.08 -17.67
CA GLU A 261 -12.71 -17.62 -16.57
C GLU A 261 -12.34 -16.52 -15.56
N LEU A 262 -11.95 -15.34 -16.06
CA LEU A 262 -11.64 -14.18 -15.23
C LEU A 262 -12.90 -13.65 -14.54
N LEU A 263 -14.04 -13.57 -15.24
CA LEU A 263 -15.29 -13.12 -14.65
C LEU A 263 -15.74 -14.04 -13.53
N VAL A 264 -15.67 -15.37 -13.71
CA VAL A 264 -16.01 -16.34 -12.66
C VAL A 264 -15.03 -16.22 -11.48
N SER A 265 -13.72 -16.19 -11.76
CA SER A 265 -12.68 -16.15 -10.72
C SER A 265 -12.70 -14.87 -9.89
N PHE A 266 -12.94 -13.71 -10.52
CA PHE A 266 -12.98 -12.40 -9.85
C PHE A 266 -14.40 -11.91 -9.55
N SER A 267 -15.43 -12.74 -9.81
CA SER A 267 -16.83 -12.44 -9.42
C SER A 267 -16.98 -12.04 -7.95
N PRO A 268 -16.23 -12.61 -6.97
CA PRO A 268 -16.39 -12.21 -5.58
C PRO A 268 -16.00 -10.73 -5.34
N PHE A 269 -14.95 -10.23 -6.02
CA PHE A 269 -14.58 -8.81 -5.94
C PHE A 269 -15.64 -7.91 -6.58
N LEU A 270 -16.20 -8.33 -7.72
CA LEU A 270 -17.27 -7.60 -8.39
C LEU A 270 -18.51 -7.50 -7.50
N MET A 271 -18.87 -8.57 -6.80
CA MET A 271 -19.99 -8.57 -5.84
C MET A 271 -19.79 -7.51 -4.75
N VAL A 272 -18.60 -7.46 -4.14
CA VAL A 272 -18.31 -6.45 -3.10
C VAL A 272 -18.30 -5.04 -3.67
N PHE A 273 -17.76 -4.84 -4.88
CA PHE A 273 -17.77 -3.54 -5.55
C PHE A 273 -19.18 -3.05 -5.86
N VAL A 274 -20.04 -3.91 -6.42
CA VAL A 274 -21.44 -3.58 -6.70
C VAL A 274 -22.21 -3.28 -5.41
N ALA A 275 -21.99 -4.08 -4.35
CA ALA A 275 -22.58 -3.81 -3.04
C ALA A 275 -22.13 -2.45 -2.48
N PHE A 276 -20.86 -2.08 -2.67
CA PHE A 276 -20.35 -0.77 -2.27
C PHE A 276 -20.96 0.39 -3.07
N LEU A 277 -21.16 0.23 -4.38
CA LEU A 277 -21.86 1.22 -5.21
C LEU A 277 -23.33 1.38 -4.79
N ALA A 278 -24.02 0.27 -4.50
CA ALA A 278 -25.37 0.27 -3.96
C ALA A 278 -25.42 1.00 -2.62
N PHE A 279 -24.45 0.75 -1.74
CA PHE A 279 -24.27 1.47 -0.48
C PHE A 279 -24.05 2.97 -0.69
N ILE A 280 -23.18 3.40 -1.61
CA ILE A 280 -22.97 4.83 -1.90
C ILE A 280 -24.28 5.47 -2.38
N ARG A 281 -25.01 4.80 -3.27
CA ARG A 281 -26.29 5.31 -3.80
C ARG A 281 -27.35 5.43 -2.71
N TRP A 282 -27.36 4.50 -1.75
CA TRP A 282 -28.25 4.54 -0.59
C TRP A 282 -27.84 5.58 0.46
N ASN A 283 -26.54 5.70 0.75
CA ASN A 283 -26.00 6.61 1.77
C ASN A 283 -25.82 8.06 1.27
N GLY A 284 -25.73 8.27 -0.05
CA GLY A 284 -25.48 9.58 -0.68
C GLY A 284 -24.06 10.12 -0.51
N SER A 285 -23.14 9.36 0.09
CA SER A 285 -21.71 9.70 0.21
C SER A 285 -20.87 8.43 0.39
N VAL A 286 -19.58 8.55 0.10
CA VAL A 286 -18.58 7.50 0.39
C VAL A 286 -18.34 7.35 1.90
N VAL A 287 -18.52 8.44 2.67
CA VAL A 287 -18.18 8.47 4.10
C VAL A 287 -19.43 8.31 4.97
N LEU A 288 -19.32 7.53 6.05
CA LEU A 288 -20.40 7.29 7.03
C LEU A 288 -20.48 8.38 8.13
N GLY A 289 -19.42 9.17 8.31
CA GLY A 289 -19.29 10.25 9.31
C GLY A 289 -19.72 11.64 8.80
N ALA A 290 -19.20 12.70 9.43
CA ALA A 290 -19.53 14.10 9.12
C ALA A 290 -19.29 14.46 7.64
N LYS A 291 -20.31 14.30 6.81
CA LYS A 291 -20.25 14.40 5.33
C LYS A 291 -19.77 15.79 4.87
N GLU A 292 -20.17 16.82 5.61
CA GLU A 292 -19.80 18.23 5.40
C GLU A 292 -18.29 18.49 5.54
N ALA A 293 -17.60 17.75 6.42
CA ALA A 293 -16.17 17.94 6.70
C ALA A 293 -15.25 17.06 5.82
N HIS A 294 -15.84 16.16 5.01
CA HIS A 294 -15.13 15.23 4.13
C HIS A 294 -15.52 15.41 2.67
N THR A 295 -15.63 16.67 2.22
CA THR A 295 -15.86 16.97 0.81
C THR A 295 -14.66 16.55 -0.04
N VAL A 296 -14.92 15.76 -1.08
CA VAL A 296 -13.90 15.35 -2.05
C VAL A 296 -13.23 16.58 -2.63
N SER A 297 -11.91 16.67 -2.46
CA SER A 297 -11.13 17.82 -2.87
C SER A 297 -10.02 17.41 -3.83
N PRO A 298 -9.70 18.18 -4.88
CA PRO A 298 -8.63 17.83 -5.81
C PRO A 298 -7.25 18.18 -5.24
N HIS A 299 -6.77 17.48 -4.20
CA HIS A 299 -5.49 17.76 -3.54
C HIS A 299 -4.32 17.04 -4.23
N PHE A 300 -4.01 17.40 -5.49
CA PHE A 300 -2.93 16.76 -6.26
C PHE A 300 -1.54 16.87 -5.62
N ALA A 301 -1.28 17.88 -4.77
CA ALA A 301 -0.02 18.00 -4.05
C ALA A 301 0.25 16.82 -3.09
N GLN A 302 -0.78 16.07 -2.65
CA GLN A 302 -0.62 14.87 -1.81
C GLN A 302 0.26 13.80 -2.48
N ILE A 303 0.21 13.70 -3.81
CA ILE A 303 1.06 12.75 -4.55
C ILE A 303 2.52 13.13 -4.41
N MET A 304 2.83 14.43 -4.48
CA MET A 304 4.19 14.95 -4.30
C MET A 304 4.67 14.71 -2.86
N TYR A 305 3.82 15.01 -1.87
CA TYR A 305 4.12 14.80 -0.46
C TYR A 305 4.37 13.33 -0.14
N PHE A 306 3.49 12.43 -0.60
CA PHE A 306 3.64 10.99 -0.42
C PHE A 306 4.93 10.46 -1.04
N GLY A 307 5.28 10.90 -2.25
CA GLY A 307 6.51 10.49 -2.92
C GLY A 307 7.75 10.83 -2.09
N LEU A 308 7.83 12.07 -1.59
CA LEU A 308 8.96 12.50 -0.75
C LEU A 308 8.98 11.81 0.61
N VAL A 309 7.84 11.73 1.31
CA VAL A 309 7.78 11.04 2.61
C VAL A 309 8.17 9.57 2.48
N SER A 310 7.72 8.90 1.42
CA SER A 310 8.10 7.51 1.14
C SER A 310 9.59 7.39 0.82
N ALA A 311 10.14 8.25 -0.03
CA ALA A 311 11.57 8.23 -0.35
C ALA A 311 12.45 8.50 0.88
N LEU A 312 12.02 9.39 1.79
CA LEU A 312 12.71 9.69 3.04
C LEU A 312 12.62 8.57 4.06
N ALA A 313 11.46 7.91 4.19
CA ALA A 313 11.30 6.73 5.04
C ALA A 313 12.26 5.60 4.63
N VAL A 314 12.61 5.53 3.34
CA VAL A 314 13.53 4.53 2.79
C VAL A 314 14.84 5.19 2.33
N ALA A 315 15.25 6.30 2.96
CA ALA A 315 16.41 7.09 2.54
C ALA A 315 17.72 6.29 2.41
N PRO A 316 18.06 5.33 3.30
CA PRO A 316 19.24 4.48 3.14
C PRO A 316 19.36 3.83 1.76
N LEU A 317 18.21 3.52 1.15
CA LEU A 317 18.13 2.83 -0.14
C LEU A 317 18.14 3.84 -1.28
N HIS A 318 17.20 4.80 -1.23
CA HIS A 318 17.00 5.77 -2.30
C HIS A 318 18.18 6.74 -2.47
N CYS A 319 18.85 7.09 -1.38
CA CYS A 319 20.01 7.98 -1.39
C CYS A 319 21.34 7.23 -1.48
N SER A 320 21.33 5.90 -1.68
CA SER A 320 22.56 5.14 -1.90
C SER A 320 23.25 5.59 -3.18
N LYS A 321 24.59 5.68 -3.15
CA LYS A 321 25.39 6.11 -4.32
C LYS A 321 25.07 5.27 -5.56
N GLY A 322 24.83 3.96 -5.38
CA GLY A 322 24.47 3.05 -6.47
C GLY A 322 23.15 3.43 -7.15
N GLN A 323 22.10 3.69 -6.38
CA GLN A 323 20.80 4.05 -6.94
C GLN A 323 20.81 5.41 -7.66
N VAL A 324 21.53 6.39 -7.11
CA VAL A 324 21.71 7.70 -7.75
C VAL A 324 22.45 7.57 -9.08
N VAL A 325 23.54 6.79 -9.11
CA VAL A 325 24.32 6.55 -10.33
C VAL A 325 23.52 5.76 -11.37
N ASP A 326 22.77 4.73 -10.96
CA ASP A 326 21.89 3.96 -11.84
C ASP A 326 20.83 4.84 -12.49
N LEU A 327 20.18 5.69 -11.69
CA LEU A 327 19.17 6.63 -12.19
C LEU A 327 19.81 7.59 -13.18
N PHE A 328 20.93 8.21 -12.83
CA PHE A 328 21.65 9.13 -13.71
C PHE A 328 22.07 8.46 -15.03
N ARG A 329 22.60 7.23 -14.96
CA ARG A 329 22.99 6.45 -16.15
C ARG A 329 21.78 6.13 -17.05
N SER A 330 20.66 5.74 -16.45
CA SER A 330 19.40 5.48 -17.18
C SER A 330 18.91 6.74 -17.89
N PHE A 331 18.91 7.86 -17.17
CA PHE A 331 18.59 9.18 -17.71
C PHE A 331 19.47 9.55 -18.89
N TRP A 332 20.79 9.36 -18.73
CA TRP A 332 21.79 9.70 -19.73
C TRP A 332 21.74 8.79 -20.98
N LYS A 333 21.29 7.55 -20.85
CA LYS A 333 21.13 6.62 -21.98
C LYS A 333 19.95 6.99 -22.89
N ARG A 334 18.90 7.62 -22.35
CA ARG A 334 17.67 8.00 -23.07
C ARG A 334 17.43 9.50 -23.07
N ARG A 335 18.51 10.30 -23.23
CA ARG A 335 18.51 11.75 -22.98
C ARG A 335 17.25 12.49 -23.45
N PRO A 336 16.86 12.49 -24.74
CA PRO A 336 15.75 13.34 -25.18
C PRO A 336 14.43 12.99 -24.49
N ILE A 337 14.14 11.70 -24.33
CA ILE A 337 12.93 11.22 -23.67
C ILE A 337 12.98 11.51 -22.17
N SER A 338 14.11 11.25 -21.53
CA SER A 338 14.27 11.47 -20.08
C SER A 338 14.20 12.95 -19.71
N PHE A 339 14.80 13.84 -20.51
CA PHE A 339 14.69 15.30 -20.32
C PHE A 339 13.25 15.77 -20.51
N PHE A 340 12.55 15.29 -21.55
CA PHE A 340 11.14 15.58 -21.74
C PHE A 340 10.28 15.10 -20.56
N GLN A 341 10.52 13.89 -20.06
CA GLN A 341 9.82 13.34 -18.90
C GLN A 341 10.04 14.18 -17.64
N VAL A 342 11.27 14.59 -17.35
CA VAL A 342 11.56 15.49 -16.21
C VAL A 342 10.91 16.84 -16.39
N PHE A 343 10.98 17.43 -17.58
CA PHE A 343 10.34 18.70 -17.87
C PHE A 343 8.83 18.65 -17.61
N VAL A 344 8.15 17.63 -18.15
CA VAL A 344 6.72 17.39 -17.91
C VAL A 344 6.44 17.17 -16.43
N ALA A 345 7.24 16.36 -15.74
CA ALA A 345 7.06 16.08 -14.31
C ALA A 345 7.25 17.33 -13.44
N VAL A 346 8.22 18.20 -13.76
CA VAL A 346 8.46 19.46 -13.05
C VAL A 346 7.29 20.42 -13.28
N ILE A 347 6.82 20.57 -14.52
CA ILE A 347 5.63 21.40 -14.82
C ILE A 347 4.41 20.89 -14.05
N ALA A 348 4.15 19.58 -14.10
CA ALA A 348 3.04 18.96 -13.38
C ALA A 348 3.17 19.15 -11.86
N GLY A 349 4.39 19.04 -11.30
CA GLY A 349 4.68 19.25 -9.89
C GLY A 349 4.46 20.70 -9.46
N VAL A 350 4.95 21.67 -10.23
CA VAL A 350 4.71 23.11 -9.99
C VAL A 350 3.23 23.42 -10.07
N PHE A 351 2.53 22.93 -11.09
CA PHE A 351 1.09 23.12 -11.25
C PHE A 351 0.30 22.53 -10.07
N SER A 352 0.66 21.31 -9.65
CA SER A 352 0.03 20.63 -8.50
C SER A 352 0.21 21.41 -7.20
N VAL A 353 1.41 21.91 -6.91
CA VAL A 353 1.68 22.63 -5.66
C VAL A 353 1.17 24.08 -5.71
N HIS A 354 1.09 24.69 -6.90
CA HIS A 354 0.55 26.04 -7.05
C HIS A 354 -0.96 26.08 -6.83
N PHE A 355 -1.71 25.23 -7.53
CA PHE A 355 -3.18 25.26 -7.57
C PHE A 355 -3.85 24.27 -6.61
N PHE A 356 -3.17 23.16 -6.28
CA PHE A 356 -3.78 22.01 -5.59
C PHE A 356 -3.05 21.61 -4.30
N SER A 357 -2.30 22.54 -3.71
CA SER A 357 -1.76 22.45 -2.34
C SER A 357 -2.80 23.04 -1.37
N LEU A 358 -3.84 22.27 -1.07
CA LEU A 358 -4.96 22.75 -0.26
C LEU A 358 -4.55 22.80 1.22
N VAL A 359 -4.91 23.90 1.89
CA VAL A 359 -4.69 24.05 3.33
C VAL A 359 -6.02 23.88 4.03
N HIS A 360 -6.22 22.71 4.63
CA HIS A 360 -7.46 22.41 5.32
C HIS A 360 -7.52 23.16 6.68
N PRO A 361 -8.68 23.72 7.09
CA PRO A 361 -8.81 24.42 8.36
C PRO A 361 -8.34 23.59 9.58
N TYR A 362 -8.63 22.29 9.59
CA TYR A 362 -8.17 21.39 10.66
C TYR A 362 -6.65 21.25 10.75
N LEU A 363 -5.93 21.37 9.62
CA LEU A 363 -4.48 21.36 9.65
C LEU A 363 -3.94 22.55 10.45
N ILE A 364 -4.53 23.74 10.28
CA ILE A 364 -4.08 24.97 10.93
C ILE A 364 -4.57 25.04 12.39
N ALA A 365 -5.78 24.54 12.65
CA ALA A 365 -6.41 24.61 13.96
C ALA A 365 -5.74 23.70 14.99
N ASP A 366 -5.15 22.58 14.57
CA ASP A 366 -4.65 21.55 15.48
C ASP A 366 -3.12 21.44 15.47
N ASN A 367 -2.47 22.14 16.40
CA ASN A 367 -1.02 22.16 16.53
C ASN A 367 -0.42 20.94 17.26
N ARG A 368 -1.23 19.95 17.67
CA ARG A 368 -0.72 18.73 18.33
C ARG A 368 -0.16 17.71 17.34
N HIS A 369 -0.50 17.83 16.06
CA HIS A 369 -0.14 16.86 15.03
C HIS A 369 1.17 17.25 14.31
N TYR A 370 2.05 16.29 14.03
CA TYR A 370 3.30 16.57 13.29
C TYR A 370 3.08 17.17 11.88
N PRO A 371 2.05 16.78 11.10
CA PRO A 371 1.70 17.45 9.85
C PRO A 371 1.53 18.97 9.95
N PHE A 372 1.03 19.51 11.09
CA PHE A 372 0.94 20.96 11.30
C PHE A 372 2.32 21.61 11.23
N TYR A 373 3.31 21.03 11.90
CA TYR A 373 4.67 21.56 11.92
C TYR A 373 5.39 21.34 10.59
N LEU A 374 5.18 20.22 9.91
CA LEU A 374 5.74 20.02 8.57
C LEU A 374 5.20 21.06 7.60
N TRP A 375 3.88 21.27 7.60
CA TRP A 375 3.27 22.29 6.77
C TRP A 375 3.77 23.69 7.13
N ARG A 376 3.72 24.07 8.40
CA ARG A 376 4.11 25.42 8.85
C ARG A 376 5.60 25.73 8.69
N LYS A 377 6.48 24.80 9.04
CA LYS A 377 7.94 25.03 9.11
C LYS A 377 8.72 24.56 7.89
N VAL A 378 8.12 23.75 7.01
CA VAL A 378 8.78 23.27 5.78
C VAL A 378 8.03 23.75 4.56
N ILE A 379 6.76 23.37 4.37
CA ILE A 379 6.03 23.69 3.12
C ILE A 379 5.73 25.20 3.01
N ASN A 380 5.28 25.80 4.12
CA ASN A 380 4.88 27.20 4.24
C ASN A 380 5.92 28.06 4.98
N ALA A 381 7.17 27.58 5.10
CA ALA A 381 8.25 28.32 5.76
C ALA A 381 8.53 29.67 5.09
N HIS A 382 8.47 29.67 3.76
CA HIS A 382 8.60 30.83 2.91
C HIS A 382 7.75 30.60 1.65
N TRP A 383 7.24 31.67 1.02
CA TRP A 383 6.33 31.56 -0.13
C TRP A 383 6.91 30.75 -1.31
N SER A 384 8.24 30.73 -1.44
CA SER A 384 8.96 30.00 -2.48
C SER A 384 9.21 28.52 -2.15
N MET A 385 9.14 28.12 -0.88
CA MET A 385 9.60 26.81 -0.41
C MET A 385 8.79 25.66 -1.02
N LYS A 386 7.48 25.86 -1.20
CA LYS A 386 6.60 24.90 -1.87
C LYS A 386 7.04 24.58 -3.32
N TYR A 387 7.65 25.54 -4.03
CA TYR A 387 8.21 25.31 -5.37
C TYR A 387 9.62 24.73 -5.32
N LEU A 388 10.44 25.16 -4.35
CA LEU A 388 11.81 24.66 -4.18
C LEU A 388 11.84 23.16 -3.84
N LEU A 389 10.76 22.64 -3.27
CA LEU A 389 10.58 21.21 -2.99
C LEU A 389 10.21 20.39 -4.25
N VAL A 390 9.77 21.00 -5.35
CA VAL A 390 9.33 20.28 -6.57
C VAL A 390 10.42 19.38 -7.16
N PRO A 391 11.69 19.82 -7.32
CA PRO A 391 12.76 18.92 -7.77
C PRO A 391 12.93 17.69 -6.89
N LEU A 392 12.76 17.83 -5.56
CA LEU A 392 12.84 16.72 -4.62
C LEU A 392 11.64 15.77 -4.81
N TYR A 393 10.42 16.30 -4.93
CA TYR A 393 9.23 15.50 -5.20
C TYR A 393 9.36 14.68 -6.49
N VAL A 394 9.84 15.33 -7.56
CA VAL A 394 10.04 14.71 -8.87
C VAL A 394 11.11 13.61 -8.77
N TYR A 395 12.26 13.90 -8.14
CA TYR A 395 13.31 12.90 -7.91
C TYR A 395 12.77 11.70 -7.13
N SER A 396 12.02 11.91 -6.07
CA SER A 396 11.45 10.84 -5.24
C SER A 396 10.60 9.88 -6.08
N TRP A 397 9.71 10.39 -6.94
CA TRP A 397 8.89 9.54 -7.81
C TRP A 397 9.68 8.81 -8.89
N PHE A 398 10.65 9.48 -9.54
CA PHE A 398 11.54 8.79 -10.47
C PHE A 398 12.33 7.67 -9.80
N SER A 399 12.77 7.90 -8.56
CA SER A 399 13.48 6.92 -7.76
C SER A 399 12.58 5.72 -7.41
N ILE A 400 11.33 5.97 -6.98
CA ILE A 400 10.32 4.92 -6.72
C ILE A 400 10.00 4.12 -7.98
N PHE A 401 9.73 4.79 -9.11
CA PHE A 401 9.42 4.12 -10.37
C PHE A 401 10.60 3.32 -10.93
N SER A 402 11.83 3.82 -10.78
CA SER A 402 13.04 3.09 -11.17
C SER A 402 13.17 1.80 -10.36
N THR A 403 12.98 1.88 -9.04
CA THR A 403 13.07 0.70 -8.15
C THR A 403 11.95 -0.30 -8.44
N LEU A 404 10.70 0.14 -8.55
CA LEU A 404 9.58 -0.75 -8.86
C LEU A 404 9.71 -1.36 -10.26
N GLY A 405 10.14 -0.58 -11.25
CA GLY A 405 10.31 -1.02 -12.64
C GLY A 405 11.43 -2.03 -12.86
N LYS A 406 12.34 -2.21 -11.89
CA LYS A 406 13.33 -3.30 -11.90
C LYS A 406 12.70 -4.68 -11.64
N VAL A 407 11.53 -4.72 -11.00
CA VAL A 407 10.89 -5.95 -10.52
C VAL A 407 9.53 -6.17 -11.18
N GLN A 408 8.74 -5.11 -11.24
CA GLN A 408 7.35 -5.12 -11.67
C GLN A 408 7.19 -4.67 -13.12
N ARG A 409 6.12 -5.16 -13.75
CA ARG A 409 5.73 -4.74 -15.10
C ARG A 409 5.23 -3.29 -15.10
N LYS A 410 5.34 -2.60 -16.24
CA LYS A 410 4.97 -1.17 -16.33
C LYS A 410 3.49 -0.96 -16.05
N ILE A 411 2.64 -1.88 -16.51
CA ILE A 411 1.19 -1.84 -16.23
C ILE A 411 0.88 -1.94 -14.73
N TRP A 412 1.62 -2.76 -13.97
CA TRP A 412 1.43 -2.89 -12.53
C TRP A 412 1.84 -1.60 -11.82
N VAL A 413 2.96 -1.00 -12.22
CA VAL A 413 3.43 0.28 -11.67
C VAL A 413 2.42 1.40 -11.94
N LEU A 414 1.83 1.42 -13.14
CA LEU A 414 0.76 2.37 -13.49
C LEU A 414 -0.49 2.14 -12.62
N ALA A 415 -0.94 0.90 -12.46
CA ALA A 415 -2.09 0.57 -11.62
C ALA A 415 -1.86 0.98 -10.16
N PHE A 416 -0.65 0.75 -9.63
CA PHE A 416 -0.26 1.18 -8.29
C PHE A 416 -0.29 2.71 -8.14
N PHE A 417 0.27 3.43 -9.10
CA PHE A 417 0.26 4.90 -9.09
C PHE A 417 -1.18 5.45 -9.12
N LEU A 418 -2.03 4.91 -9.99
CA LEU A 418 -3.44 5.32 -10.09
C LEU A 418 -4.23 4.99 -8.81
N ALA A 419 -3.99 3.82 -8.20
CA ALA A 419 -4.62 3.45 -6.93
C ALA A 419 -4.18 4.40 -5.80
N THR A 420 -2.88 4.72 -5.74
CA THR A 420 -2.34 5.70 -4.79
C THR A 420 -2.97 7.07 -5.02
N ALA A 421 -3.10 7.52 -6.27
CA ALA A 421 -3.76 8.78 -6.61
C ALA A 421 -5.23 8.82 -6.23
N ALA A 422 -5.98 7.73 -6.47
CA ALA A 422 -7.38 7.62 -6.13
C ALA A 422 -7.65 7.65 -4.61
N VAL A 423 -6.69 7.27 -3.78
CA VAL A 423 -6.80 7.39 -2.31
C VAL A 423 -6.36 8.77 -1.83
N LEU A 424 -5.24 9.30 -2.35
CA LEU A 424 -4.60 10.48 -1.80
C LEU A 424 -5.14 11.80 -2.35
N VAL A 425 -5.43 11.89 -3.65
CA VAL A 425 -5.89 13.14 -4.26
C VAL A 425 -7.20 13.62 -3.65
N PRO A 426 -8.23 12.76 -3.44
CA PRO A 426 -9.50 13.17 -2.82
C PRO A 426 -9.38 13.65 -1.37
N ALA A 427 -8.28 13.32 -0.68
CA ALA A 427 -8.11 13.61 0.75
C ALA A 427 -7.67 15.07 0.96
N PRO A 428 -8.54 15.93 1.53
CA PRO A 428 -8.24 17.36 1.65
C PRO A 428 -7.13 17.66 2.67
N LEU A 429 -6.99 16.81 3.69
CA LEU A 429 -6.07 16.98 4.82
C LEU A 429 -4.79 16.18 4.60
N ILE A 430 -3.64 16.79 4.91
CA ILE A 430 -2.34 16.09 4.93
C ILE A 430 -2.32 15.17 6.15
N GLU A 431 -2.70 13.90 5.94
CA GLU A 431 -2.66 12.87 6.96
C GLU A 431 -1.77 11.71 6.50
N PHE A 432 -0.63 11.52 7.18
CA PHE A 432 0.30 10.44 6.83
C PHE A 432 -0.28 9.04 7.01
N ARG A 433 -1.38 8.92 7.76
CA ARG A 433 -2.17 7.69 7.93
C ARG A 433 -2.52 7.03 6.59
N TYR A 434 -2.90 7.80 5.57
CA TYR A 434 -3.21 7.28 4.23
C TYR A 434 -1.99 6.83 3.44
N TYR A 435 -0.77 7.19 3.87
CA TYR A 435 0.47 6.81 3.20
C TYR A 435 0.92 5.39 3.55
N THR A 436 0.41 4.81 4.64
CA THR A 436 0.85 3.51 5.16
C THR A 436 0.68 2.36 4.16
N ILE A 437 -0.52 2.20 3.60
CA ILE A 437 -0.80 1.10 2.65
C ILE A 437 0.04 1.21 1.36
N PRO A 438 0.06 2.35 0.64
CA PRO A 438 0.87 2.47 -0.57
C PRO A 438 2.36 2.31 -0.27
N PHE A 439 2.83 2.79 0.88
CA PHE A 439 4.21 2.59 1.33
C PHE A 439 4.57 1.10 1.48
N TYR A 440 3.72 0.31 2.14
CA TYR A 440 3.94 -1.13 2.28
C TYR A 440 4.01 -1.82 0.91
N PHE A 441 3.13 -1.46 -0.03
CA PHE A 441 3.19 -2.00 -1.39
C PHE A 441 4.50 -1.63 -2.12
N ILE A 442 5.04 -0.43 -1.95
CA ILE A 442 6.35 -0.05 -2.49
C ILE A 442 7.46 -0.97 -1.94
N ILE A 443 7.50 -1.17 -0.61
CA ILE A 443 8.55 -1.97 0.02
C ILE A 443 8.46 -3.45 -0.38
N LEU A 444 7.26 -4.04 -0.37
CA LEU A 444 7.07 -5.44 -0.72
C LEU A 444 7.55 -5.72 -2.16
N HIS A 445 7.33 -4.79 -3.09
CA HIS A 445 7.63 -4.96 -4.52
C HIS A 445 8.95 -4.34 -5.00
N SER A 446 9.79 -3.79 -4.12
CA SER A 446 11.06 -3.12 -4.47
C SER A 446 12.30 -4.03 -4.52
N HIS A 447 12.16 -5.32 -4.18
CA HIS A 447 13.23 -6.35 -4.18
C HIS A 447 14.59 -5.89 -3.64
N ILE A 448 14.54 -5.23 -2.50
CA ILE A 448 15.71 -4.73 -1.80
C ILE A 448 16.40 -5.86 -1.05
N ASN A 449 17.60 -6.23 -1.52
CA ASN A 449 18.38 -7.35 -0.99
C ASN A 449 19.59 -6.93 -0.13
N ASP A 450 19.86 -5.63 -0.02
CA ASP A 450 21.00 -5.12 0.75
C ASP A 450 20.68 -5.10 2.26
N TYR A 451 21.40 -5.92 3.01
CA TYR A 451 21.24 -6.06 4.45
C TYR A 451 21.62 -4.78 5.20
N GLN A 452 22.67 -4.07 4.76
CA GLN A 452 23.13 -2.85 5.44
C GLN A 452 22.06 -1.77 5.40
N SER A 453 21.43 -1.59 4.24
CA SER A 453 20.31 -0.69 4.07
C SER A 453 19.11 -1.02 4.98
N TRP A 454 18.75 -2.30 5.11
CA TRP A 454 17.67 -2.73 6.02
C TRP A 454 18.00 -2.43 7.49
N LEU A 455 19.24 -2.67 7.90
CA LEU A 455 19.70 -2.35 9.26
C LEU A 455 19.66 -0.85 9.52
N LEU A 456 20.17 -0.02 8.59
CA LEU A 456 20.17 1.43 8.73
C LEU A 456 18.74 1.99 8.76
N MET A 457 17.84 1.41 7.97
CA MET A 457 16.41 1.75 8.00
C MET A 457 15.76 1.38 9.34
N GLY A 458 16.08 0.20 9.90
CA GLY A 458 15.63 -0.20 11.23
C GLY A 458 16.10 0.75 12.33
N LEU A 459 17.37 1.17 12.30
CA LEU A 459 17.92 2.15 13.24
C LEU A 459 17.25 3.53 13.11
N LEU A 460 17.01 3.99 11.88
CA LEU A 460 16.29 5.23 11.61
C LEU A 460 14.87 5.19 12.20
N TYR A 461 14.14 4.10 11.95
CA TYR A 461 12.78 3.92 12.47
C TYR A 461 12.75 3.86 13.99
N LEU A 462 13.68 3.14 14.61
CA LEU A 462 13.82 3.09 16.05
C LEU A 462 14.07 4.49 16.64
N ALA A 463 14.99 5.26 16.05
CA ALA A 463 15.28 6.62 16.49
C ALA A 463 14.04 7.54 16.42
N ILE A 464 13.29 7.48 15.31
CA ILE A 464 12.05 8.25 15.13
C ILE A 464 10.99 7.80 16.15
N ASN A 465 10.84 6.50 16.40
CA ASN A 465 9.88 5.98 17.37
C ASN A 465 10.22 6.40 18.80
N VAL A 466 11.49 6.27 19.21
CA VAL A 466 11.96 6.72 20.52
C VAL A 466 11.70 8.21 20.69
N PHE A 467 12.06 9.03 19.69
CA PHE A 467 11.80 10.47 19.71
C PHE A 467 10.30 10.77 19.83
N THR A 468 9.48 10.15 18.98
CA THR A 468 8.01 10.34 18.96
C THR A 468 7.41 9.99 20.31
N MET A 469 7.78 8.84 20.90
CA MET A 469 7.29 8.43 22.21
C MET A 469 7.78 9.31 23.34
N MET A 470 9.04 9.75 23.29
CA MET A 470 9.58 10.65 24.29
C MET A 470 8.76 11.95 24.31
N ILE A 471 8.48 12.52 23.13
CA ILE A 471 7.63 13.71 23.03
C ILE A 471 6.20 13.39 23.49
N PHE A 472 5.59 12.29 23.05
CA PHE A 472 4.23 11.92 23.42
C PHE A 472 4.06 11.73 24.94
N LEU A 473 5.00 11.05 25.60
CA LEU A 473 4.92 10.69 27.01
C LEU A 473 5.35 11.83 27.95
N PHE A 474 6.47 12.50 27.63
CA PHE A 474 7.15 13.43 28.55
C PHE A 474 7.01 14.91 28.19
N ARG A 475 6.34 15.25 27.08
CA ARG A 475 6.00 16.64 26.73
C ARG A 475 4.47 16.86 26.61
N PRO A 476 3.69 16.56 27.66
CA PRO A 476 2.28 16.96 27.69
C PRO A 476 2.14 18.49 27.77
N PHE A 477 1.01 19.00 27.31
CA PHE A 477 0.64 20.41 27.43
C PHE A 477 -0.85 20.57 27.72
N HIS A 478 -1.27 21.79 28.07
CA HIS A 478 -2.66 22.13 28.35
C HIS A 478 -3.11 23.27 27.45
N TRP A 479 -4.41 23.28 27.14
CA TRP A 479 -5.08 24.39 26.47
C TRP A 479 -6.03 25.05 27.45
N ASP A 480 -6.06 26.38 27.45
CA ASP A 480 -6.93 27.14 28.36
C ASP A 480 -8.43 26.90 28.07
N HIS A 481 -8.76 26.45 26.85
CA HIS A 481 -10.12 26.26 26.35
C HIS A 481 -10.57 24.78 26.28
N GLU A 482 -9.68 23.80 26.47
CA GLU A 482 -10.05 22.38 26.48
C GLU A 482 -9.58 21.70 27.77
N PRO A 483 -10.49 21.06 28.54
CA PRO A 483 -10.11 20.34 29.74
C PRO A 483 -9.33 19.07 29.36
N GLY A 484 -8.21 18.82 30.06
CA GLY A 484 -7.43 17.59 29.94
C GLY A 484 -5.97 17.81 29.56
N ILE A 485 -5.20 16.73 29.57
CA ILE A 485 -3.80 16.71 29.13
C ILE A 485 -3.78 16.44 27.63
N GLN A 486 -3.19 17.36 26.87
CA GLN A 486 -2.94 17.20 25.45
C GLN A 486 -1.53 16.66 25.20
N ARG A 487 -1.35 15.95 24.08
CA ARG A 487 -0.08 15.32 23.70
C ARG A 487 0.17 15.49 22.21
N PHE A 488 1.44 15.63 21.84
CA PHE A 488 1.82 15.65 20.43
C PHE A 488 1.77 14.25 19.83
N ILE A 489 1.14 14.11 18.66
CA ILE A 489 0.94 12.83 17.96
C ILE A 489 1.22 12.95 16.46
N TRP A 490 1.27 11.81 15.78
CA TRP A 490 1.36 11.73 14.32
C TRP A 490 0.17 12.33 13.60
#